data_AF-W1XX66-F1
#
_entry.id   AF-W1XX66-F1
#
_cell.length_a   1.000
_cell.length_b   1.000
_cell.length_c   1.000
_cell.angle_alpha   90.00
_cell.angle_beta   90.00
_cell.angle_gamma   90.00
#
_symmetry.space_group_name_H-M   'P 1'
#
loop_
_entity.id
_entity.type
_entity.pdbx_description
1 polymer ?
#
loop_
_entity_poly.entity_id
_entity_poly.type
_entity_poly.pdbx_seq_one_letter_code
_entity_poly.pdbx_strand_id
1 'polypeptide(L)'
;EIYVGLEHLDPDSLKIKRHGTPSDVEGQKLLVKKGQIIFGKRRAYQRKVAVADWDCICSAHAMVLEANQNNVIPEFLPFFMQSDVFMNRAVAISEGSLS
;
A
#
# COMPACT_ATOMS: atom_id res chain seq x y z
N GLU A 1 -18.01 -0.48 -6.91
CA GLU A 1 -16.78 -0.09 -6.17
C GLU A 1 -15.76 -1.21 -6.30
N ILE A 2 -14.47 -0.90 -6.38
CA ILE A 2 -13.39 -1.90 -6.53
C ILE A 2 -12.70 -2.07 -5.17
N TYR A 3 -12.47 -3.31 -4.73
CA TYR A 3 -11.75 -3.60 -3.49
C TYR A 3 -10.30 -4.03 -3.76
N VAL A 4 -9.36 -3.38 -3.09
CA VAL A 4 -7.93 -3.73 -3.14
C VAL A 4 -7.43 -4.02 -1.72
N GLY A 5 -7.31 -5.32 -1.39
CA GLY A 5 -6.64 -5.77 -0.18
C GLY A 5 -5.14 -5.96 -0.38
N LEU A 6 -4.42 -6.20 0.72
CA LEU A 6 -2.97 -6.49 0.66
C LEU A 6 -2.70 -7.84 -0.02
N GLU A 7 -3.66 -8.76 -0.03
CA GLU A 7 -3.67 -10.00 -0.81
C GLU A 7 -3.67 -9.76 -2.33
N HIS A 8 -4.14 -8.60 -2.77
CA HIS A 8 -4.17 -8.24 -4.18
C HIS A 8 -2.88 -7.59 -4.67
N LEU A 9 -2.02 -7.12 -3.76
CA LEU A 9 -0.73 -6.51 -4.08
C LEU A 9 0.36 -7.58 -4.25
N ASP A 10 1.14 -7.44 -5.31
CA ASP A 10 2.33 -8.25 -5.55
C ASP A 10 3.55 -7.60 -4.86
N PRO A 11 4.45 -8.39 -4.23
CA PRO A 11 5.75 -7.90 -3.79
C PRO A 11 6.52 -7.22 -4.94
N ASP A 12 7.20 -6.12 -4.63
CA ASP A 12 8.09 -5.42 -5.57
C ASP A 12 7.42 -4.97 -6.88
N SER A 13 6.10 -4.73 -6.84
CA SER A 13 5.31 -4.24 -7.97
C SER A 13 4.41 -3.09 -7.56
N LEU A 14 4.64 -1.91 -8.14
CA LEU A 14 3.78 -0.74 -7.92
C LEU A 14 2.40 -0.85 -8.56
N LYS A 15 2.17 -1.86 -9.40
CA LYS A 15 0.94 -2.03 -10.16
C LYS A 15 -0.03 -2.98 -9.47
N ILE A 16 -1.29 -2.57 -9.42
CA ILE A 16 -2.40 -3.39 -8.95
C ILE A 16 -2.90 -4.23 -10.12
N LYS A 17 -2.61 -5.54 -10.09
CA LYS A 17 -3.00 -6.49 -11.16
C LYS A 17 -4.24 -7.30 -10.83
N ARG A 18 -4.60 -7.33 -9.54
CA ARG A 18 -5.73 -8.09 -9.02
C ARG A 18 -6.59 -7.15 -8.18
N HIS A 19 -7.87 -7.43 -8.13
CA HIS A 19 -8.80 -6.75 -7.26
C HIS A 19 -9.97 -7.67 -6.94
N GLY A 20 -10.64 -7.39 -5.84
CA GLY A 20 -11.86 -8.05 -5.43
C GLY A 20 -13.07 -7.14 -5.58
N THR A 21 -14.14 -7.58 -4.94
CA THR A 21 -15.41 -6.89 -4.84
C THR A 21 -15.62 -6.34 -3.42
N PRO A 22 -16.49 -5.34 -3.23
CA PRO A 22 -16.74 -4.77 -1.90
C PRO A 22 -17.32 -5.75 -0.87
N SER A 23 -17.90 -6.86 -1.31
CA SER A 23 -18.38 -7.95 -0.44
C SER A 23 -17.25 -8.80 0.14
N ASP A 24 -16.04 -8.74 -0.43
CA ASP A 24 -14.89 -9.55 0.01
C ASP A 24 -14.25 -9.02 1.30
N VAL A 25 -14.66 -7.83 1.77
CA VAL A 25 -14.14 -7.23 3.00
C VAL A 25 -15.28 -6.86 3.95
N GLU A 26 -15.24 -7.49 5.12
CA GLU A 26 -16.10 -7.17 6.25
C GLU A 26 -15.39 -6.17 7.18
N GLY A 27 -16.11 -5.15 7.65
CA GLY A 27 -15.58 -4.15 8.58
C GLY A 27 -15.19 -2.82 7.94
N GLN A 28 -14.26 -2.10 8.57
CA GLN A 28 -13.89 -0.74 8.18
C GLN A 28 -13.14 -0.72 6.85
N LYS A 29 -13.67 0.09 5.91
CA LYS A 29 -13.12 0.31 4.58
C LYS A 29 -12.46 1.69 4.55
N LEU A 30 -11.26 1.77 4.01
CA LEU A 30 -10.60 3.04 3.71
C LEU A 30 -10.86 3.40 2.25
N LEU A 31 -11.18 4.66 2.00
CA LEU A 31 -11.27 5.20 0.64
C LEU A 31 -9.86 5.50 0.14
N VAL A 32 -9.56 5.07 -1.08
CA VAL A 32 -8.31 5.34 -1.77
C VAL A 32 -8.64 6.06 -3.07
N LYS A 33 -8.03 7.21 -3.27
CA LYS A 33 -8.16 7.97 -4.51
C LYS A 33 -7.09 7.54 -5.51
N LYS A 34 -7.42 7.64 -6.80
CA LYS A 34 -6.47 7.46 -7.88
C LYS A 34 -5.19 8.28 -7.62
N GLY A 35 -4.04 7.63 -7.74
CA GLY A 35 -2.71 8.21 -7.51
C GLY A 35 -2.20 8.06 -6.07
N GLN A 36 -3.06 7.71 -5.10
CA GLN A 36 -2.62 7.41 -3.74
C GLN A 36 -1.96 6.04 -3.66
N ILE A 37 -1.15 5.85 -2.62
CA ILE A 37 -0.33 4.66 -2.41
C ILE A 37 -0.99 3.80 -1.34
N ILE A 38 -1.06 2.49 -1.60
CA ILE A 38 -1.47 1.47 -0.65
C ILE A 38 -0.22 0.75 -0.16
N PHE A 39 0.02 0.76 1.14
CA PHE A 39 1.18 0.13 1.76
C PHE A 39 0.80 -0.86 2.86
N GLY A 40 1.40 -2.05 2.82
CA GLY A 40 1.30 -3.04 3.88
C GLY A 40 2.23 -2.72 5.06
N LYS A 41 1.76 -1.95 6.04
CA LYS A 41 2.56 -1.57 7.21
C LYS A 41 2.95 -2.77 8.09
N ARG A 42 2.04 -3.75 8.21
CA ARG A 42 2.29 -4.99 8.96
C ARG A 42 2.98 -5.97 8.03
N ARG A 43 3.93 -6.75 8.55
CA ARG A 43 4.73 -7.70 7.74
C ARG A 43 5.40 -6.98 6.57
N ALA A 44 6.02 -5.82 6.85
CA ALA A 44 6.66 -5.00 5.82
C ALA A 44 7.68 -5.77 4.96
N TYR A 45 8.25 -6.88 5.46
CA TYR A 45 9.11 -7.79 4.70
C TYR A 45 8.46 -8.35 3.42
N GLN A 46 7.12 -8.32 3.29
CA GLN A 46 6.42 -8.71 2.07
C GLN A 46 6.56 -7.67 0.94
N ARG A 47 7.11 -6.49 1.22
CA ARG A 47 7.39 -5.42 0.23
C ARG A 47 6.16 -5.05 -0.61
N LYS A 48 4.98 -5.01 0.03
CA LYS A 48 3.70 -4.70 -0.62
C LYS A 48 3.45 -3.19 -0.63
N VAL A 49 3.75 -2.58 -1.77
CA VAL A 49 3.52 -1.16 -2.07
C VAL A 49 2.90 -1.07 -3.46
N ALA A 50 1.78 -0.38 -3.62
CA ALA A 50 1.19 -0.15 -4.94
C ALA A 50 0.53 1.21 -5.06
N VAL A 51 0.48 1.75 -6.28
CA VAL A 51 -0.23 3.00 -6.60
C VAL A 51 -1.61 2.66 -7.14
N ALA A 52 -2.63 3.34 -6.62
CA ALA A 52 -4.00 3.17 -7.08
C ALA A 52 -4.17 3.78 -8.48
N ASP A 53 -4.41 2.94 -9.49
CA ASP A 53 -4.67 3.40 -10.87
C ASP A 53 -6.11 3.97 -11.03
N TRP A 54 -6.99 3.76 -10.05
CA TRP A 54 -8.39 4.21 -9.99
C TRP A 54 -8.85 4.41 -8.53
N ASP A 55 -9.99 5.09 -8.35
CA ASP A 55 -10.65 5.21 -7.04
C ASP A 55 -11.14 3.83 -6.55
N CYS A 56 -10.74 3.42 -5.35
CA CYS A 56 -11.07 2.12 -4.79
C CYS A 56 -11.26 2.18 -3.27
N ILE A 57 -11.66 1.05 -2.69
CA ILE A 57 -11.65 0.83 -1.24
C ILE A 57 -10.57 -0.18 -0.88
N CYS A 58 -9.94 -0.03 0.28
CA CYS A 58 -9.02 -1.03 0.82
C CYS A 58 -9.39 -1.41 2.25
N SER A 59 -8.83 -2.53 2.72
CA SER A 59 -8.97 -2.98 4.10
C SER A 59 -8.29 -2.00 5.06
N ALA A 60 -8.84 -1.84 6.28
CA ALA A 60 -8.23 -1.05 7.35
C ALA A 60 -6.83 -1.51 7.78
N HIS A 61 -6.38 -2.69 7.33
CA HIS A 61 -5.01 -3.16 7.56
C HIS A 61 -3.96 -2.51 6.66
N ALA A 62 -4.38 -1.83 5.60
CA ALA A 62 -3.47 -1.06 4.75
C ALA A 62 -3.24 0.34 5.32
N MET A 63 -2.13 0.95 4.91
CA MET A 63 -1.87 2.37 5.09
C MET A 63 -2.02 3.07 3.74
N VAL A 64 -2.88 4.08 3.69
CA VAL A 64 -3.09 4.92 2.49
C VAL A 64 -2.25 6.17 2.64
N LEU A 65 -1.45 6.47 1.62
CA LEU A 65 -0.46 7.54 1.65
C LEU A 65 -0.54 8.38 0.39
N GLU A 66 -0.12 9.62 0.51
CA GLU A 66 0.11 10.51 -0.62
C GLU A 66 1.35 11.37 -0.35
N ALA A 67 1.97 11.85 -1.43
CA ALA A 67 3.14 12.70 -1.32
C ALA A 67 2.76 14.10 -0.82
N ASN A 68 3.47 14.58 0.19
CA ASN A 68 3.54 16.01 0.46
C ASN A 68 4.46 16.65 -0.57
N GLN A 69 3.88 17.32 -1.56
CA GLN A 69 4.59 17.89 -2.72
C GLN A 69 5.64 18.93 -2.36
N ASN A 70 5.58 19.53 -1.16
CA ASN A 70 6.63 20.43 -0.67
C ASN A 70 7.93 19.70 -0.32
N ASN A 71 7.88 18.39 -0.09
CA ASN A 71 9.00 17.59 0.40
C ASN A 71 9.44 16.48 -0.58
N VAL A 72 8.51 15.95 -1.38
CA VAL A 72 8.80 14.82 -2.28
C VAL A 72 7.95 14.89 -3.54
N ILE A 73 8.58 14.58 -4.68
CA ILE A 73 7.91 14.45 -5.98
C ILE A 73 6.94 13.26 -5.91
N PRO A 74 5.64 13.43 -6.21
CA PRO A 74 4.64 12.37 -6.13
C PRO A 74 5.03 11.09 -6.85
N GLU A 75 5.58 11.23 -8.05
CA GLU A 75 5.97 10.11 -8.91
C GLU A 75 7.17 9.36 -8.35
N PHE A 76 8.01 10.01 -7.55
CA PHE A 76 9.21 9.40 -6.96
C PHE A 76 8.91 8.61 -5.69
N LEU A 77 7.96 9.07 -4.87
CA LEU A 77 7.67 8.47 -3.57
C LEU A 77 7.41 6.94 -3.63
N PRO A 78 6.60 6.40 -4.57
CA PRO A 78 6.39 4.95 -4.67
C PRO A 78 7.69 4.16 -4.95
N PHE A 79 8.59 4.71 -5.77
CA PHE A 79 9.88 4.07 -6.05
C PHE A 79 10.80 4.13 -4.84
N PHE A 80 10.84 5.26 -4.14
CA PHE A 80 11.56 5.37 -2.88
C PHE A 80 11.06 4.37 -1.84
N MET A 81 9.74 4.21 -1.72
CA MET A 81 9.13 3.24 -0.81
C MET A 81 9.46 1.77 -1.14
N GLN A 82 9.76 1.44 -2.39
CA GLN A 82 10.25 0.10 -2.76
C GLN A 82 11.74 -0.10 -2.55
N SER A 83 12.51 0.98 -2.35
CA SER A 83 13.95 0.89 -2.16
C SER A 83 14.30 0.10 -0.90
N ASP A 84 15.46 -0.55 -0.90
CA ASP A 84 15.95 -1.26 0.28
C ASP A 84 16.12 -0.34 1.49
N VAL A 85 16.49 0.93 1.28
CA VAL A 85 16.63 1.92 2.36
C VAL A 85 15.31 2.11 3.10
N PHE A 86 14.22 2.32 2.37
CA PHE A 86 12.90 2.46 2.98
C PHE A 86 12.44 1.14 3.60
N MET A 87 12.54 0.03 2.86
CA MET A 87 12.03 -1.26 3.31
C MET A 87 12.78 -1.79 4.54
N ASN A 88 14.10 -1.60 4.63
CA ASN A 88 14.88 -1.97 5.80
C ASN A 88 14.40 -1.22 7.05
N ARG A 89 14.13 0.09 6.92
CA ARG A 89 13.59 0.88 8.03
C ARG A 89 12.17 0.43 8.39
N ALA A 90 11.31 0.19 7.39
CA ALA A 90 9.94 -0.25 7.59
C ALA A 90 9.88 -1.61 8.30
N VAL A 91 10.74 -2.56 7.93
CA VAL A 91 10.86 -3.86 8.59
C VAL A 91 11.31 -3.71 10.03
N ALA A 92 12.32 -2.88 10.30
CA ALA A 92 12.87 -2.67 11.65
C ALA A 92 11.85 -2.08 12.64
N ILE A 93 10.82 -1.37 12.16
CA ILE A 93 9.76 -0.77 12.99
C ILE A 93 8.39 -1.46 12.82
N SER A 94 8.28 -2.44 11.92
CA SER A 94 7.01 -3.13 11.66
C SER A 94 6.62 -3.98 12.86
N GLU A 95 5.39 -3.81 13.33
CA GLU A 95 4.77 -4.74 14.26
C GLU A 95 4.64 -6.13 13.62
N GLY A 96 5.05 -7.18 14.35
CA GLY A 96 5.04 -8.57 13.88
C GLY A 96 6.22 -8.98 12.99
N SER A 97 7.37 -8.29 13.09
CA SER A 97 8.59 -8.62 12.35
C SER A 97 9.40 -9.75 13.01
N LEU A 98 9.31 -9.93 14.32
CA LEU A 98 9.92 -11.02 15.09
C LEU A 98 9.06 -11.31 16.33
N SER A 99 8.05 -12.18 16.18
CA SER A 99 7.40 -12.87 17.30
C SER A 99 6.82 -14.20 16.82
#